data_AF-A0A2M7PBS2-F1
#
_entry.id   AF-A0A2M7PBS2-F1
#
_cell.length_a   1.000
_cell.length_b   1.000
_cell.length_c   1.000
_cell.angle_alpha   90.00
_cell.angle_beta   90.00
_cell.angle_gamma   90.00
#
_symmetry.space_group_name_H-M   'P 1'
#
loop_
_entity.id
_entity.type
_entity.pdbx_description
1 polymer ?
#
loop_
_entity_poly.entity_id
_entity_poly.type
_entity_poly.pdbx_seq_one_letter_code
_entity_poly.pdbx_strand_id
1 'polypeptide(L)'
;MQRLRTLRLGLPGKGHGNQVQQGPSILTRGNPAIHLKDHLNQIPAGRSGRVSVGPPRHQGLFSRDRNQRFSKPLSVAVAMSGGIDSAVAALLLAHSGWSVIGLHLILPAPPSTAERRLSQVKAVANVLEIELHTIDISDRFRAKVIEAFVASYRKGKTPNPCVLCNRVIKFEALSAFSREHGLRYIATGHYAISDKGPKEEEVSLFRGFDSSRDQSYFLHRLSGEIIDRAVFPLGYLKKTEVKEIGRLVGISHIPQGESREICFIGKEGYRPLIEEYGPLPAGDIVDREGKVLGRHSGIHRYTIGQRHGMGLASPRPLYVTSIVPDKNLVVTGLKDDLFTRDVSGSGWVWTGKELTQKELRCEAQIRYRHRASPGTLKILPMGMVTFRFDEPQWAVTPGQALVCYLGNRVIGGAWIESQSEK
;
A
#
# COMPACT_ATOMS: atom_id res chain seq x y z
N MET A 1 32.56 -51.35 -24.95
CA MET A 1 31.72 -52.33 -25.67
C MET A 1 30.32 -52.30 -25.09
N GLN A 2 29.28 -52.48 -25.94
CA GLN A 2 27.89 -52.94 -25.63
C GLN A 2 27.08 -52.18 -24.53
N ARG A 3 25.84 -51.69 -24.72
CA ARG A 3 24.55 -52.34 -25.12
C ARG A 3 24.16 -53.49 -24.17
N LEU A 4 22.92 -53.71 -23.71
CA LEU A 4 21.59 -53.10 -23.91
C LEU A 4 20.62 -53.71 -22.84
N ARG A 5 19.62 -52.94 -22.34
CA ARG A 5 18.25 -53.37 -21.86
C ARG A 5 18.14 -54.49 -20.77
N THR A 6 17.14 -54.50 -19.88
CA THR A 6 15.69 -54.71 -20.15
C THR A 6 14.79 -54.30 -18.97
N LEU A 7 13.47 -54.32 -19.17
CA LEU A 7 12.38 -53.60 -18.49
C LEU A 7 11.41 -54.52 -17.69
N ARG A 8 10.55 -53.88 -16.85
CA ARG A 8 9.32 -54.38 -16.14
C ARG A 8 9.59 -55.20 -14.85
N LEU A 9 8.73 -55.22 -13.81
CA LEU A 9 7.50 -54.46 -13.43
C LEU A 9 7.21 -54.58 -11.90
N GLY A 10 6.35 -53.72 -11.32
CA GLY A 10 5.70 -53.96 -9.99
C GLY A 10 5.54 -52.73 -9.07
N LEU A 11 4.31 -52.43 -8.63
CA LEU A 11 3.92 -51.39 -7.65
C LEU A 11 3.58 -52.03 -6.27
N PRO A 12 3.20 -51.28 -5.22
CA PRO A 12 3.89 -50.15 -4.58
C PRO A 12 4.09 -50.37 -3.05
N GLY A 13 5.16 -49.83 -2.46
CA GLY A 13 5.43 -49.95 -1.00
C GLY A 13 5.76 -48.60 -0.36
N LYS A 14 5.08 -48.26 0.75
CA LYS A 14 5.31 -47.00 1.49
C LYS A 14 6.53 -47.07 2.42
N GLY A 15 7.27 -45.96 2.47
CA GLY A 15 8.06 -45.56 3.64
C GLY A 15 9.53 -45.99 3.64
N HIS A 16 10.44 -45.02 3.59
CA HIS A 16 11.06 -44.43 4.79
C HIS A 16 11.68 -43.07 4.42
N GLY A 17 11.54 -42.07 5.29
CA GLY A 17 12.00 -40.71 5.01
C GLY A 17 13.49 -40.55 5.33
N ASN A 18 14.30 -40.17 4.33
CA ASN A 18 15.67 -39.73 4.58
C ASN A 18 15.64 -38.31 5.18
N GLN A 19 16.17 -38.18 6.39
CA GLN A 19 16.42 -36.87 7.02
C GLN A 19 17.55 -36.16 6.27
N VAL A 20 17.21 -35.12 5.49
CA VAL A 20 18.20 -34.11 5.11
C VAL A 20 18.31 -33.14 6.29
N GLN A 21 19.50 -33.04 6.87
CA GLN A 21 19.79 -32.10 7.96
C GLN A 21 19.50 -30.67 7.51
N GLN A 22 18.48 -30.06 8.08
CA GLN A 22 18.24 -28.62 7.91
C GLN A 22 19.16 -27.87 8.86
N GLY A 23 20.10 -27.09 8.31
CA GLY A 23 20.75 -26.03 9.08
C GLY A 23 19.69 -25.01 9.55
N PRO A 24 19.92 -24.31 10.69
CA PRO A 24 18.89 -23.50 11.33
C PRO A 24 18.42 -22.36 10.40
N SER A 25 17.20 -22.50 9.90
CA SER A 25 16.52 -21.45 9.16
C SER A 25 16.30 -20.24 10.07
N ILE A 26 16.59 -19.03 9.59
CA ILE A 26 16.25 -17.76 10.24
C ILE A 26 14.75 -17.46 10.00
N LEU A 27 13.90 -18.44 10.30
CA LEU A 27 12.51 -18.22 10.68
C LEU A 27 12.54 -17.46 12.03
N THR A 28 11.54 -16.61 12.25
CA THR A 28 11.40 -15.73 13.44
C THR A 28 12.40 -14.56 13.56
N ARG A 29 12.38 -13.64 12.57
CA ARG A 29 12.24 -12.21 12.97
C ARG A 29 10.91 -12.15 13.74
N GLY A 30 10.97 -12.08 15.08
CA GLY A 30 9.82 -12.35 15.96
C GLY A 30 8.55 -11.59 15.53
N ASN A 31 7.52 -12.31 15.11
CA ASN A 31 6.31 -11.73 14.54
C ASN A 31 5.36 -11.27 15.67
N PRO A 32 5.13 -9.96 15.85
CA PRO A 32 4.32 -9.44 16.96
C PRO A 32 2.89 -9.98 17.02
N ALA A 33 2.31 -10.23 15.85
CA ALA A 33 0.90 -10.57 15.70
C ALA A 33 0.57 -12.02 16.08
N ILE A 34 1.58 -12.91 16.13
CA ILE A 34 1.39 -14.31 16.52
C ILE A 34 1.31 -14.41 18.05
N HIS A 35 2.29 -13.83 18.77
CA HIS A 35 2.40 -13.97 20.22
C HIS A 35 1.32 -13.22 21.02
N LEU A 36 0.80 -12.07 20.52
CA LEU A 36 -0.24 -11.32 21.24
C LEU A 36 -1.59 -12.06 21.27
N LYS A 37 -1.92 -12.89 20.28
CA LYS A 37 -3.20 -13.63 20.25
C LYS A 37 -3.30 -14.65 21.38
N ASP A 38 -2.22 -15.39 21.62
CA ASP A 38 -2.16 -16.40 22.68
C ASP A 38 -2.23 -15.77 24.09
N HIS A 39 -1.70 -14.56 24.25
CA HIS A 39 -1.80 -13.81 25.52
C HIS A 39 -3.14 -13.09 25.72
N LEU A 40 -3.72 -12.44 24.69
CA LEU A 40 -5.03 -11.76 24.83
C LEU A 40 -6.17 -12.74 25.13
N ASN A 41 -6.11 -13.96 24.58
CA ASN A 41 -7.06 -15.03 24.90
C ASN A 41 -6.98 -15.54 26.36
N GLN A 42 -5.95 -15.16 27.11
CA GLN A 42 -5.78 -15.52 28.53
C GLN A 42 -6.20 -14.39 29.49
N ILE A 43 -6.61 -13.22 28.98
CA ILE A 43 -7.10 -12.12 29.82
C ILE A 43 -8.60 -12.33 30.06
N PRO A 44 -9.05 -12.62 31.30
CA PRO A 44 -10.47 -12.83 31.57
C PRO A 44 -11.26 -11.54 31.32
N ALA A 45 -12.34 -11.66 30.54
CA ALA A 45 -13.17 -10.53 30.18
C ALA A 45 -13.93 -9.97 31.40
N GLY A 46 -13.51 -8.78 31.84
CA GLY A 46 -14.28 -7.95 32.78
C GLY A 46 -13.64 -7.79 34.15
N ARG A 47 -12.89 -6.71 34.33
CA ARG A 47 -12.87 -5.89 35.56
C ARG A 47 -12.39 -4.49 35.24
N SER A 48 -13.30 -3.51 35.32
CA SER A 48 -12.97 -2.09 35.28
C SER A 48 -12.31 -1.70 36.61
N GLY A 49 -10.98 -1.53 36.60
CA GLY A 49 -10.21 -1.09 37.75
C GLY A 49 -8.84 -0.59 37.31
N ARG A 50 -8.32 0.44 37.98
CA ARG A 50 -6.99 1.01 37.68
C ARG A 50 -5.93 -0.07 37.77
N VAL A 51 -5.29 -0.40 36.65
CA VAL A 51 -4.13 -1.29 36.63
C VAL A 51 -2.93 -0.50 37.14
N SER A 52 -2.51 -0.77 38.37
CA SER A 52 -1.18 -0.36 38.85
C SER A 52 -0.18 -1.39 38.34
N VAL A 53 0.77 -0.96 37.50
CA VAL A 53 1.76 -1.85 36.88
C VAL A 53 2.90 -2.12 37.87
N GLY A 54 2.62 -2.95 38.88
CA GLY A 54 3.66 -3.61 39.69
C GLY A 54 4.16 -4.88 38.99
N PRO A 55 5.44 -5.26 39.14
CA PRO A 55 5.99 -6.43 38.45
C PRO A 55 5.38 -7.74 39.01
N PRO A 56 4.70 -8.56 38.20
CA PRO A 56 4.10 -9.80 38.69
C PRO A 56 5.18 -10.85 38.94
N ARG A 57 5.40 -11.19 40.21
CA ARG A 57 6.08 -12.44 40.60
C ARG A 57 5.10 -13.60 40.39
N HIS A 58 5.22 -14.37 39.31
CA HIS A 58 4.82 -15.78 39.33
C HIS A 58 5.70 -16.63 38.39
N GLN A 59 5.96 -17.85 38.84
CA GLN A 59 6.87 -18.81 38.21
C GLN A 59 6.11 -19.69 37.23
N GLY A 60 6.79 -20.16 36.18
CA GLY A 60 6.42 -21.42 35.51
C GLY A 60 5.57 -21.36 34.25
N LEU A 61 5.91 -20.52 33.26
CA LEU A 61 5.55 -20.77 31.84
C LEU A 61 6.47 -20.05 30.83
N PHE A 62 7.77 -20.06 31.11
CA PHE A 62 8.81 -19.70 30.13
C PHE A 62 9.75 -20.89 29.93
N SER A 63 9.47 -21.72 28.92
CA SER A 63 10.51 -22.61 28.39
C SER A 63 11.57 -21.72 27.75
N ARG A 64 12.69 -21.59 28.45
CA ARG A 64 13.78 -20.68 28.09
C ARG A 64 14.55 -21.28 26.91
N ASP A 65 14.17 -20.92 25.70
CA ASP A 65 15.15 -20.92 24.60
C ASP A 65 16.14 -19.77 24.86
N ARG A 66 17.17 -20.09 25.65
CA ARG A 66 18.00 -19.11 26.36
C ARG A 66 19.15 -18.56 25.49
N ASN A 67 19.14 -18.84 24.19
CA ASN A 67 20.31 -18.69 23.31
C ASN A 67 20.21 -17.61 22.21
N GLN A 68 19.13 -16.82 22.13
CA GLN A 68 19.16 -15.55 21.39
C GLN A 68 19.08 -14.35 22.35
N ARG A 69 20.22 -14.07 23.01
CA ARG A 69 20.46 -12.78 23.66
C ARG A 69 20.64 -11.70 22.60
N PHE A 70 19.56 -11.06 22.16
CA PHE A 70 19.66 -9.73 21.57
C PHE A 70 20.22 -8.79 22.66
N SER A 71 21.43 -8.28 22.45
CA SER A 71 22.17 -7.49 23.45
C SER A 71 21.55 -6.11 23.73
N LYS A 72 20.59 -5.68 22.90
CA LYS A 72 19.65 -4.58 23.13
C LYS A 72 18.29 -4.96 22.53
N PRO A 73 17.16 -4.45 23.05
CA PRO A 73 15.87 -4.57 22.38
C PRO A 73 15.91 -3.92 20.99
N LEU A 74 15.14 -4.45 20.05
CA LEU A 74 15.01 -3.85 18.71
C LEU A 74 14.32 -2.48 18.80
N SER A 75 14.80 -1.48 18.07
CA SER A 75 14.26 -0.12 18.10
C SER A 75 13.60 0.28 16.78
N VAL A 76 12.47 0.99 16.87
CA VAL A 76 11.61 1.29 15.71
C VAL A 76 10.87 2.63 15.82
N ALA A 77 10.89 3.41 14.73
CA ALA A 77 10.02 4.57 14.57
C ALA A 77 8.68 4.17 13.95
N VAL A 78 7.55 4.43 14.60
CA VAL A 78 6.20 4.12 14.09
C VAL A 78 5.52 5.39 13.60
N ALA A 79 5.05 5.44 12.34
CA ALA A 79 4.24 6.55 11.88
C ALA A 79 2.83 6.52 12.50
N MET A 80 2.52 7.54 13.31
CA MET A 80 1.28 7.69 14.06
C MET A 80 0.34 8.67 13.36
N SER A 81 -0.82 8.19 12.89
CA SER A 81 -1.84 9.03 12.22
C SER A 81 -3.01 9.43 13.13
N GLY A 82 -3.06 8.90 14.35
CA GLY A 82 -4.20 9.02 15.27
C GLY A 82 -5.31 7.99 14.99
N GLY A 83 -5.19 7.24 13.89
CA GLY A 83 -6.07 6.12 13.58
C GLY A 83 -5.70 4.84 14.31
N ILE A 84 -6.72 4.01 14.56
CA ILE A 84 -6.62 2.68 15.20
C ILE A 84 -5.54 1.79 14.57
N ASP A 85 -5.31 1.89 13.26
CA ASP A 85 -4.31 1.06 12.57
C ASP A 85 -2.88 1.38 13.01
N SER A 86 -2.47 2.65 13.03
CA SER A 86 -1.15 3.03 13.56
C SER A 86 -1.02 2.74 15.06
N ALA A 87 -2.11 2.91 15.80
CA ALA A 87 -2.14 2.71 17.24
C ALA A 87 -1.94 1.23 17.62
N VAL A 88 -2.67 0.31 16.97
CA VAL A 88 -2.52 -1.14 17.17
C VAL A 88 -1.18 -1.64 16.62
N ALA A 89 -0.65 -1.04 15.54
CA ALA A 89 0.69 -1.36 15.05
C ALA A 89 1.79 -1.01 16.07
N ALA A 90 1.71 0.16 16.70
CA ALA A 90 2.63 0.56 17.77
C ALA A 90 2.50 -0.35 19.01
N LEU A 91 1.26 -0.64 19.45
CA LEU A 91 0.96 -1.57 20.55
C LEU A 91 1.59 -2.95 20.33
N LEU A 92 1.41 -3.54 19.15
CA LEU A 92 1.94 -4.86 18.80
C LEU A 92 3.47 -4.90 18.96
N LEU A 93 4.16 -3.88 18.45
CA LEU A 93 5.63 -3.77 18.55
C LEU A 93 6.09 -3.61 20.00
N ALA A 94 5.47 -2.69 20.75
CA ALA A 94 5.80 -2.45 22.16
C ALA A 94 5.59 -3.71 23.02
N HIS A 95 4.45 -4.39 22.87
CA HIS A 95 4.16 -5.65 23.55
C HIS A 95 5.16 -6.77 23.19
N SER A 96 5.76 -6.72 22.01
CA SER A 96 6.78 -7.67 21.55
C SER A 96 8.19 -7.32 22.03
N GLY A 97 8.33 -6.40 22.99
CA GLY A 97 9.62 -6.01 23.57
C GLY A 97 10.45 -5.06 22.70
N TRP A 98 9.86 -4.42 21.69
CA TRP A 98 10.55 -3.40 20.90
C TRP A 98 10.54 -2.05 21.64
N SER A 99 11.63 -1.30 21.54
CA SER A 99 11.66 0.12 21.88
C SER A 99 10.97 0.91 20.76
N VAL A 100 9.79 1.44 21.05
CA VAL A 100 8.92 2.13 20.09
C VAL A 100 8.96 3.64 20.32
N ILE A 101 9.28 4.39 19.26
CA ILE A 101 9.13 5.85 19.22
C ILE A 101 8.07 6.19 18.18
N GLY A 102 7.02 6.91 18.59
CA GLY A 102 5.99 7.41 17.69
C GLY A 102 6.44 8.65 16.94
N LEU A 103 6.16 8.73 15.64
CA LEU A 103 6.35 9.92 14.82
C LEU A 103 5.02 10.35 14.18
N HIS A 104 4.56 11.54 14.53
CA HIS A 104 3.43 12.19 13.87
C HIS A 104 3.91 13.17 12.78
N LEU A 105 3.34 13.07 11.59
CA LEU A 105 3.59 14.01 10.50
C LEU A 105 2.44 15.01 10.43
N ILE A 106 2.73 16.29 10.69
CA ILE A 106 1.77 17.37 10.52
C ILE A 106 1.67 17.66 9.02
N LEU A 107 0.44 17.61 8.50
CA LEU A 107 0.11 17.77 7.08
C LEU A 107 -0.82 18.98 6.90
N PRO A 108 -0.90 19.58 5.70
CA PRO A 108 -1.74 20.74 5.45
C PRO A 108 -3.21 20.44 5.80
N ALA A 109 -3.76 21.25 6.68
CA ALA A 109 -5.15 21.17 7.14
C ALA A 109 -5.58 22.51 7.75
N PRO A 110 -6.90 22.80 7.83
CA PRO A 110 -7.41 23.90 8.65
C PRO A 110 -6.95 23.74 10.13
N PRO A 111 -6.65 24.83 10.85
CA PRO A 111 -6.06 24.77 12.21
C PRO A 111 -6.79 23.83 13.16
N SER A 112 -8.12 23.95 13.27
CA SER A 112 -8.96 23.09 14.12
C SER A 112 -8.92 21.59 13.77
N THR A 113 -8.57 21.25 12.52
CA THR A 113 -8.35 19.86 12.10
C THR A 113 -6.94 19.39 12.40
N ALA A 114 -5.92 20.25 12.32
CA ALA A 114 -4.56 19.94 12.75
C ALA A 114 -4.49 19.71 14.27
N GLU A 115 -5.05 20.63 15.07
CA GLU A 115 -5.15 20.52 16.52
C GLU A 115 -5.85 19.23 16.96
N ARG A 116 -7.02 18.91 16.37
CA ARG A 116 -7.75 17.68 16.68
C ARG A 116 -6.92 16.42 16.37
N ARG A 117 -6.22 16.39 15.22
CA ARG A 117 -5.34 15.26 14.84
C ARG A 117 -4.18 15.11 15.83
N LEU A 118 -3.54 16.21 16.22
CA LEU A 118 -2.44 16.19 17.18
C LEU A 118 -2.91 15.69 18.56
N SER A 119 -4.05 16.20 19.06
CA SER A 119 -4.64 15.76 20.32
C SER A 119 -5.04 14.29 20.32
N GLN A 120 -5.59 13.78 19.21
CA GLN A 120 -5.87 12.33 19.02
C GLN A 120 -4.59 11.50 19.12
N VAL A 121 -3.51 11.92 18.46
CA VAL A 121 -2.23 11.19 18.46
C VAL A 121 -1.56 11.21 19.84
N LYS A 122 -1.59 12.36 20.53
CA LYS A 122 -1.12 12.47 21.93
C LYS A 122 -1.90 11.55 22.85
N ALA A 123 -3.22 11.50 22.75
CA ALA A 123 -4.05 10.59 23.54
C ALA A 123 -3.69 9.11 23.30
N VAL A 124 -3.45 8.71 22.04
CA VAL A 124 -2.99 7.35 21.72
C VAL A 124 -1.60 7.09 22.31
N ALA A 125 -0.64 7.99 22.15
CA ALA A 125 0.72 7.81 22.66
C ALA A 125 0.74 7.66 24.18
N ASN A 126 -0.07 8.44 24.90
CA ASN A 126 -0.24 8.33 26.35
C ASN A 126 -0.82 6.97 26.78
N VAL A 127 -1.83 6.45 26.06
CA VAL A 127 -2.41 5.11 26.35
C VAL A 127 -1.42 3.98 26.07
N LEU A 128 -0.49 4.17 25.15
CA LEU A 128 0.54 3.19 24.79
C LEU A 128 1.84 3.35 25.60
N GLU A 129 1.96 4.40 26.42
CA GLU A 129 3.18 4.76 27.17
C GLU A 129 4.43 4.89 26.28
N ILE A 130 4.28 5.39 25.04
CA ILE A 130 5.37 5.60 24.09
C ILE A 130 5.76 7.07 23.94
N GLU A 131 7.03 7.32 23.68
CA GLU A 131 7.54 8.63 23.26
C GLU A 131 6.89 9.05 21.93
N LEU A 132 6.57 10.34 21.77
CA LEU A 132 5.92 10.88 20.58
C LEU A 132 6.63 12.15 20.09
N HIS A 133 7.15 12.09 18.87
CA HIS A 133 7.68 13.22 18.12
C HIS A 133 6.68 13.75 17.09
N THR A 134 6.82 15.02 16.73
CA THR A 134 6.04 15.68 15.68
C THR A 134 6.97 16.38 14.71
N ILE A 135 6.79 16.14 13.41
CA ILE A 135 7.50 16.88 12.35
C ILE A 135 6.46 17.55 11.46
N ASP A 136 6.61 18.86 11.23
CA ASP A 136 5.86 19.54 10.19
C ASP A 136 6.48 19.26 8.81
N ILE A 137 5.66 18.70 7.93
CA ILE A 137 6.04 18.38 6.56
C ILE A 137 5.08 19.02 5.55
N SER A 138 4.31 20.04 5.98
CA SER A 138 3.22 20.65 5.24
C SER A 138 3.64 21.23 3.89
N ASP A 139 4.74 21.98 3.83
CA ASP A 139 5.20 22.59 2.58
C ASP A 139 5.77 21.56 1.62
N ARG A 140 6.51 20.56 2.12
CA ARG A 140 6.97 19.42 1.31
C ARG A 140 5.78 18.60 0.80
N PHE A 141 4.72 18.44 1.59
CA PHE A 141 3.49 17.77 1.18
C PHE A 141 2.76 18.54 0.07
N ARG A 142 2.66 19.88 0.20
CA ARG A 142 2.10 20.74 -0.85
C ARG A 142 2.87 20.57 -2.16
N ALA A 143 4.19 20.79 -2.11
CA ALA A 143 5.08 20.73 -3.28
C ALA A 143 5.19 19.34 -3.93
N LYS A 144 5.25 18.26 -3.13
CA LYS A 144 5.51 16.91 -3.65
C LYS A 144 4.26 16.05 -3.86
N VAL A 145 3.11 16.42 -3.29
CA VAL A 145 1.87 15.62 -3.41
C VAL A 145 0.73 16.44 -3.99
N ILE A 146 0.42 17.62 -3.45
CA ILE A 146 -0.74 18.43 -3.89
C ILE A 146 -0.49 19.01 -5.28
N GLU A 147 0.63 19.69 -5.50
CA GLU A 147 0.98 20.29 -6.79
C GLU A 147 1.14 19.22 -7.89
N ALA A 148 1.76 18.08 -7.57
CA ALA A 148 1.86 16.94 -8.49
C ALA A 148 0.50 16.33 -8.85
N PHE A 149 -0.43 16.27 -7.91
CA PHE A 149 -1.81 15.83 -8.12
C PHE A 149 -2.57 16.81 -9.04
N VAL A 150 -2.52 18.11 -8.75
CA VAL A 150 -3.14 19.16 -9.58
C VAL A 150 -2.56 19.15 -11.00
N ALA A 151 -1.23 19.16 -11.14
CA ALA A 151 -0.56 19.13 -12.43
C ALA A 151 -0.89 17.89 -13.28
N SER A 152 -1.18 16.75 -12.64
CA SER A 152 -1.61 15.54 -13.35
C SER A 152 -3.01 15.68 -13.95
N TYR A 153 -3.98 16.21 -13.19
CA TYR A 153 -5.33 16.49 -13.72
C TYR A 153 -5.33 17.58 -14.79
N ARG A 154 -4.49 18.61 -14.67
CA ARG A 154 -4.31 19.63 -15.72
C ARG A 154 -3.75 19.05 -17.02
N LYS A 155 -3.10 17.87 -16.96
CA LYS A 155 -2.63 17.08 -18.12
C LYS A 155 -3.60 15.95 -18.52
N GLY A 156 -4.86 15.99 -18.06
CA GLY A 156 -5.88 14.98 -18.40
C GLY A 156 -5.62 13.59 -17.80
N LYS A 157 -4.70 13.44 -16.85
CA LYS A 157 -4.40 12.17 -16.16
C LYS A 157 -5.13 12.09 -14.83
N THR A 158 -5.39 10.87 -14.35
CA THR A 158 -6.02 10.62 -13.04
C THR A 158 -4.96 10.09 -12.06
N PRO A 159 -4.29 10.94 -11.26
CA PRO A 159 -3.19 10.57 -10.39
C PRO A 159 -3.60 9.66 -9.21
N ASN A 160 -2.65 8.90 -8.68
CA ASN A 160 -2.76 8.26 -7.36
C ASN A 160 -1.84 8.94 -6.33
N PRO A 161 -2.32 9.94 -5.55
CA PRO A 161 -1.47 10.69 -4.64
C PRO A 161 -0.96 9.86 -3.45
N CYS A 162 -1.65 8.78 -3.09
CA CYS A 162 -1.28 7.92 -1.96
C CYS A 162 -0.01 7.09 -2.24
N VAL A 163 0.13 6.58 -3.47
CA VAL A 163 1.38 5.92 -3.94
C VAL A 163 2.57 6.87 -3.81
N LEU A 164 2.41 8.12 -4.27
CA LEU A 164 3.47 9.12 -4.22
C LEU A 164 3.80 9.54 -2.77
N CYS A 165 2.77 9.89 -1.99
CA CYS A 165 2.88 10.28 -0.58
C CYS A 165 3.61 9.25 0.29
N ASN A 166 3.36 7.94 0.08
CA ASN A 166 4.09 6.91 0.79
C ASN A 166 5.60 7.04 0.56
N ARG A 167 6.05 7.08 -0.70
CA ARG A 167 7.47 7.25 -1.03
C ARG A 167 8.05 8.57 -0.50
N VAL A 168 7.50 9.71 -0.95
CA VAL A 168 8.20 11.03 -0.85
C VAL A 168 7.87 11.86 0.39
N ILE A 169 6.95 11.38 1.22
CA ILE A 169 6.59 12.01 2.50
C ILE A 169 6.78 10.99 3.63
N LYS A 170 5.97 9.93 3.66
CA LYS A 170 5.85 9.06 4.84
C LYS A 170 7.14 8.28 5.13
N PHE A 171 7.64 7.53 4.14
CA PHE A 171 8.84 6.70 4.32
C PHE A 171 10.13 7.51 4.28
N GLU A 172 10.20 8.61 3.52
CA GLU A 172 11.33 9.54 3.58
C GLU A 172 11.45 10.23 4.95
N ALA A 173 10.36 10.71 5.54
CA ALA A 173 10.37 11.31 6.88
C ALA A 173 10.73 10.29 7.97
N LEU A 174 10.11 9.09 7.94
CA LEU A 174 10.47 7.99 8.84
C LEU A 174 11.94 7.62 8.72
N SER A 175 12.48 7.53 7.49
CA SER A 175 13.89 7.15 7.27
C SER A 175 14.87 8.23 7.73
N ALA A 176 14.50 9.52 7.63
CA ALA A 176 15.29 10.63 8.15
C ALA A 176 15.33 10.60 9.68
N PHE A 177 14.16 10.62 10.32
CA PHE A 177 14.00 10.53 11.78
C PHE A 177 14.69 9.28 12.35
N SER A 178 14.52 8.13 11.70
CA SER A 178 15.17 6.87 12.08
C SER A 178 16.70 6.93 12.05
N ARG A 179 17.31 7.70 11.13
CA ARG A 179 18.77 7.89 11.12
C ARG A 179 19.23 8.82 12.24
N GLU A 180 18.53 9.93 12.44
CA GLU A 180 18.80 10.93 13.48
C GLU A 180 18.74 10.32 14.89
N HIS A 181 17.74 9.48 15.16
CA HIS A 181 17.57 8.80 16.45
C HIS A 181 18.31 7.45 16.55
N GLY A 182 19.18 7.09 15.59
CA GLY A 182 19.95 5.84 15.63
C GLY A 182 19.10 4.56 15.58
N LEU A 183 17.87 4.64 15.07
CA LEU A 183 16.92 3.54 14.98
C LEU A 183 17.17 2.73 13.70
N ARG A 184 17.13 1.39 13.80
CA ARG A 184 17.27 0.55 12.61
C ARG A 184 15.99 0.49 11.78
N TYR A 185 14.86 0.28 12.43
CA TYR A 185 13.59 -0.06 11.78
C TYR A 185 12.62 1.12 11.74
N ILE A 186 11.72 1.07 10.76
CA ILE A 186 10.59 1.98 10.60
C ILE A 186 9.32 1.17 10.43
N ALA A 187 8.20 1.65 10.97
CA ALA A 187 6.95 0.91 10.98
C ALA A 187 5.75 1.79 10.66
N THR A 188 4.71 1.14 10.12
CA THR A 188 3.45 1.79 9.76
C THR A 188 2.29 0.83 9.96
N GLY A 189 1.09 1.36 10.21
CA GLY A 189 -0.15 0.57 10.24
C GLY A 189 -0.67 0.20 8.84
N HIS A 190 0.19 -0.13 7.88
CA HIS A 190 -0.28 -0.63 6.57
C HIS A 190 -0.54 -2.15 6.62
N TYR A 191 -1.56 -2.57 5.87
CA TYR A 191 -1.87 -3.99 5.62
C TYR A 191 -1.04 -4.50 4.43
N ALA A 192 0.25 -4.68 4.65
CA ALA A 192 1.21 -5.29 3.72
C ALA A 192 2.20 -6.13 4.52
N ILE A 193 3.04 -6.92 3.86
CA ILE A 193 4.07 -7.74 4.52
C ILE A 193 5.44 -7.38 3.94
N SER A 194 6.45 -7.24 4.79
CA SER A 194 7.86 -7.16 4.44
C SER A 194 8.55 -8.38 5.06
N ASP A 195 8.99 -9.31 4.22
CA ASP A 195 9.59 -10.57 4.68
C ASP A 195 10.62 -11.08 3.68
N LYS A 196 11.45 -12.05 4.10
CA LYS A 196 12.25 -12.84 3.15
C LYS A 196 11.37 -13.92 2.56
N GLY A 197 11.27 -13.97 1.23
CA GLY A 197 10.58 -15.06 0.55
C GLY A 197 11.25 -16.42 0.85
N PRO A 198 10.54 -17.56 0.71
CA PRO A 198 11.08 -18.90 1.06
C PRO A 198 12.35 -19.32 0.29
N LYS A 199 12.76 -18.55 -0.71
CA LYS A 199 13.95 -18.75 -1.56
C LYS A 199 14.71 -17.44 -1.82
N GLU A 200 14.47 -16.40 -1.02
CA GLU A 200 15.03 -15.06 -1.24
C GLU A 200 15.96 -14.65 -0.08
N GLU A 201 17.17 -14.22 -0.44
CA GLU A 201 18.15 -13.68 0.53
C GLU A 201 17.79 -12.25 0.95
N GLU A 202 17.07 -11.53 0.10
CA GLU A 202 16.63 -10.15 0.28
C GLU A 202 15.17 -10.09 0.80
N VAL A 203 14.82 -8.98 1.46
CA VAL A 203 13.44 -8.73 1.88
C VAL A 203 12.64 -8.18 0.71
N SER A 204 11.49 -8.78 0.45
CA SER A 204 10.54 -8.37 -0.59
C SER A 204 9.24 -7.85 0.04
N LEU A 205 8.49 -7.07 -0.74
CA LEU A 205 7.14 -6.62 -0.38
C LEU A 205 6.13 -7.69 -0.80
N PHE A 206 5.16 -7.98 0.07
CA PHE A 206 4.08 -8.93 -0.17
C PHE A 206 2.72 -8.31 0.18
N ARG A 207 1.66 -8.88 -0.40
CA ARG A 207 0.26 -8.56 -0.05
C ARG A 207 -0.02 -8.78 1.42
N GLY A 208 -0.86 -7.94 2.01
CA GLY A 208 -1.45 -8.21 3.33
C GLY A 208 -2.38 -9.43 3.31
N PHE A 209 -2.48 -10.15 4.42
CA PHE A 209 -3.32 -11.34 4.59
C PHE A 209 -4.81 -11.04 4.40
N ASP A 210 -5.28 -9.87 4.84
CA ASP A 210 -6.63 -9.38 4.56
C ASP A 210 -6.69 -8.74 3.17
N SER A 211 -7.05 -9.55 2.15
CA SER A 211 -7.16 -9.10 0.76
C SER A 211 -8.18 -7.96 0.54
N SER A 212 -9.11 -7.73 1.47
CA SER A 212 -10.05 -6.60 1.42
C SER A 212 -9.42 -5.27 1.88
N ARG A 213 -8.22 -5.34 2.47
CA ARG A 213 -7.48 -4.24 3.09
C ARG A 213 -6.04 -4.11 2.60
N ASP A 214 -5.54 -5.09 1.84
CA ASP A 214 -4.20 -5.11 1.24
C ASP A 214 -3.81 -3.75 0.65
N GLN A 215 -2.73 -3.19 1.20
CA GLN A 215 -2.18 -1.88 0.86
C GLN A 215 -0.84 -1.98 0.13
N SER A 216 -0.37 -3.18 -0.19
CA SER A 216 0.87 -3.41 -0.94
C SER A 216 0.91 -2.64 -2.28
N TYR A 217 -0.23 -2.50 -2.96
CA TYR A 217 -0.42 -1.63 -4.13
C TYR A 217 0.07 -0.18 -3.89
N PHE A 218 -0.13 0.41 -2.71
CA PHE A 218 0.31 1.77 -2.40
C PHE A 218 1.79 1.88 -2.00
N LEU A 219 2.49 0.75 -1.90
CA LEU A 219 3.87 0.64 -1.41
C LEU A 219 4.83 0.13 -2.50
N HIS A 220 4.34 -0.11 -3.73
CA HIS A 220 5.13 -0.62 -4.85
C HIS A 220 6.31 0.28 -5.29
N ARG A 221 6.38 1.51 -4.76
CA ARG A 221 7.42 2.51 -5.05
C ARG A 221 8.48 2.67 -3.96
N LEU A 222 8.44 1.86 -2.91
CA LEU A 222 9.50 1.81 -1.90
C LEU A 222 10.72 1.06 -2.46
N SER A 223 11.93 1.51 -2.12
CA SER A 223 13.17 0.81 -2.49
C SER A 223 13.39 -0.43 -1.62
N GLY A 224 14.22 -1.37 -2.09
CA GLY A 224 14.65 -2.54 -1.30
C GLY A 224 15.24 -2.17 0.07
N GLU A 225 16.03 -1.09 0.14
CA GLU A 225 16.58 -0.57 1.41
C GLU A 225 15.49 -0.15 2.40
N ILE A 226 14.45 0.56 1.92
CA ILE A 226 13.32 0.93 2.75
C ILE A 226 12.53 -0.32 3.16
N ILE A 227 12.38 -1.30 2.27
CA ILE A 227 11.63 -2.54 2.51
C ILE A 227 12.31 -3.44 3.55
N ASP A 228 13.63 -3.62 3.57
CA ASP A 228 14.33 -4.42 4.62
C ASP A 228 14.17 -3.82 6.02
N ARG A 229 14.07 -2.48 6.09
CA ARG A 229 13.91 -1.71 7.33
C ARG A 229 12.44 -1.51 7.72
N ALA A 230 11.50 -1.71 6.80
CA ALA A 230 10.08 -1.52 7.04
C ALA A 230 9.47 -2.70 7.80
N VAL A 231 8.61 -2.39 8.77
CA VAL A 231 7.82 -3.36 9.53
C VAL A 231 6.33 -3.01 9.41
N PHE A 232 5.51 -4.02 9.14
CA PHE A 232 4.07 -3.90 8.95
C PHE A 232 3.30 -4.83 9.89
N PRO A 233 3.11 -4.46 11.17
CA PRO A 233 2.52 -5.37 12.17
C PRO A 233 1.11 -5.85 11.84
N LEU A 234 0.36 -5.09 11.03
CA LEU A 234 -1.01 -5.44 10.62
C LEU A 234 -1.05 -6.37 9.38
N GLY A 235 0.09 -6.65 8.74
CA GLY A 235 0.16 -7.47 7.53
C GLY A 235 -0.44 -8.86 7.66
N TYR A 236 -0.43 -9.41 8.87
CA TYR A 236 -0.91 -10.76 9.20
C TYR A 236 -2.29 -10.77 9.89
N LEU A 237 -2.98 -9.63 9.96
CA LEU A 237 -4.24 -9.47 10.68
C LEU A 237 -5.40 -9.04 9.76
N LYS A 238 -6.60 -9.53 10.06
CA LYS A 238 -7.84 -8.99 9.51
C LYS A 238 -8.20 -7.68 10.19
N LYS A 239 -8.82 -6.74 9.47
CA LYS A 239 -9.27 -5.46 10.05
C LYS A 239 -10.25 -5.63 11.22
N THR A 240 -10.98 -6.75 11.29
CA THR A 240 -11.83 -7.11 12.42
C THR A 240 -11.01 -7.40 13.69
N GLU A 241 -9.89 -8.12 13.56
CA GLU A 241 -8.98 -8.42 14.68
C GLU A 241 -8.29 -7.14 15.18
N VAL A 242 -7.87 -6.25 14.27
CA VAL A 242 -7.29 -4.94 14.63
C VAL A 242 -8.30 -4.06 15.37
N LYS A 243 -9.59 -4.07 14.97
CA LYS A 243 -10.65 -3.38 15.71
C LYS A 243 -10.86 -3.95 17.10
N GLU A 244 -10.82 -5.27 17.25
CA GLU A 244 -11.03 -5.93 18.54
C GLU A 244 -9.86 -5.67 19.50
N ILE A 245 -8.61 -5.76 19.04
CA ILE A 245 -7.43 -5.38 19.83
C ILE A 245 -7.57 -3.93 20.31
N GLY A 246 -7.89 -2.98 19.42
CA GLY A 246 -8.08 -1.58 19.79
C GLY A 246 -9.26 -1.34 20.75
N ARG A 247 -10.27 -2.22 20.77
CA ARG A 247 -11.36 -2.20 21.77
C ARG A 247 -10.87 -2.67 23.13
N LEU A 248 -10.12 -3.77 23.17
CA LEU A 248 -9.60 -4.36 24.42
C LEU A 248 -8.65 -3.42 25.17
N VAL A 249 -7.83 -2.64 24.45
CA VAL A 249 -6.92 -1.64 25.05
C VAL A 249 -7.51 -0.22 25.15
N GLY A 250 -8.83 -0.04 24.98
CA GLY A 250 -9.50 1.24 25.15
C GLY A 250 -9.27 2.31 24.06
N ILE A 251 -8.38 2.06 23.09
CA ILE A 251 -8.07 2.98 21.97
C ILE A 251 -9.31 3.27 21.12
N SER A 252 -10.26 2.33 21.01
CA SER A 252 -11.52 2.51 20.27
C SER A 252 -12.43 3.63 20.84
N HIS A 253 -12.20 4.11 22.07
CA HIS A 253 -12.91 5.28 22.61
C HIS A 253 -12.34 6.62 22.13
N ILE A 254 -11.12 6.63 21.58
CA ILE A 254 -10.50 7.84 21.03
C ILE A 254 -11.21 8.15 19.69
N PRO A 255 -11.83 9.33 19.52
CA PRO A 255 -12.59 9.66 18.31
C PRO A 255 -11.76 9.43 17.05
N GLN A 256 -12.22 8.54 16.18
CA GLN A 256 -11.53 8.21 14.94
C GLN A 256 -11.89 9.23 13.86
N GLY A 257 -10.90 9.73 13.11
CA GLY A 257 -11.15 10.58 11.96
C GLY A 257 -11.88 9.85 10.82
N GLU A 258 -12.67 10.59 10.02
CA GLU A 258 -13.24 10.06 8.77
C GLU A 258 -12.11 9.53 7.86
N SER A 259 -12.04 8.22 7.62
CA SER A 259 -11.14 7.64 6.62
C SER A 259 -11.64 7.95 5.21
N ARG A 260 -11.13 9.04 4.63
CA ARG A 260 -11.38 9.44 3.24
C ARG A 260 -10.41 8.75 2.28
N GLU A 261 -10.77 8.67 0.99
CA GLU A 261 -9.92 8.04 -0.03
C GLU A 261 -8.62 8.82 -0.29
N ILE A 262 -8.65 10.16 -0.17
CA ILE A 262 -7.49 11.05 -0.26
C ILE A 262 -7.52 12.03 0.91
N CYS A 263 -6.42 12.10 1.68
CA CYS A 263 -6.39 12.73 3.01
C CYS A 263 -6.48 14.27 3.05
N PHE A 264 -6.23 14.93 1.92
CA PHE A 264 -6.27 16.39 1.74
C PHE A 264 -7.49 16.88 0.94
N ILE A 265 -8.38 15.96 0.53
CA ILE A 265 -9.57 16.31 -0.25
C ILE A 265 -10.78 16.59 0.68
N GLY A 266 -11.50 17.67 0.37
CA GLY A 266 -12.71 18.09 1.07
C GLY A 266 -13.94 17.23 0.73
N LYS A 267 -15.09 17.56 1.33
CA LYS A 267 -16.37 16.88 1.01
C LYS A 267 -16.85 17.18 -0.42
N GLU A 268 -16.49 18.35 -0.95
CA GLU A 268 -16.73 18.79 -2.35
C GLU A 268 -15.93 18.02 -3.42
N GLY A 269 -15.10 17.04 -3.00
CA GLY A 269 -14.22 16.31 -3.90
C GLY A 269 -13.02 17.15 -4.35
N TYR A 270 -12.36 16.70 -5.42
CA TYR A 270 -11.06 17.21 -5.83
C TYR A 270 -11.09 18.40 -6.79
N ARG A 271 -12.27 18.74 -7.35
CA ARG A 271 -12.40 19.77 -8.38
C ARG A 271 -12.07 21.18 -7.87
N PRO A 272 -12.57 21.64 -6.71
CA PRO A 272 -12.24 22.98 -6.20
C PRO A 272 -10.73 23.18 -6.00
N LEU A 273 -10.04 22.16 -5.47
CA LEU A 273 -8.58 22.18 -5.28
C LEU A 273 -7.79 22.36 -6.58
N ILE A 274 -8.31 21.92 -7.73
CA ILE A 274 -7.65 22.16 -9.03
C ILE A 274 -7.94 23.58 -9.53
N GLU A 275 -9.16 24.07 -9.26
CA GLU A 275 -9.64 25.39 -9.66
C GLU A 275 -9.00 26.53 -8.83
N GLU A 276 -8.57 26.24 -7.60
CA GLU A 276 -7.68 27.10 -6.79
C GLU A 276 -6.35 27.42 -7.48
N TYR A 277 -5.84 26.54 -8.35
CA TYR A 277 -4.63 26.75 -9.16
C TYR A 277 -4.95 27.41 -10.52
N GLY A 278 -6.06 28.14 -10.58
CA GLY A 278 -6.57 28.84 -11.76
C GLY A 278 -7.50 27.97 -12.61
N PRO A 279 -8.48 28.58 -13.30
CA PRO A 279 -9.46 27.84 -14.12
C PRO A 279 -8.80 27.07 -15.27
N LEU A 280 -9.55 26.12 -15.83
CA LEU A 280 -9.25 25.47 -17.10
C LEU A 280 -10.30 25.87 -18.13
N PRO A 281 -9.94 26.01 -19.42
CA PRO A 281 -10.86 26.45 -20.46
C PRO A 281 -11.98 25.42 -20.71
N ALA A 282 -13.17 25.94 -21.01
CA ALA A 282 -14.24 25.12 -21.55
C ALA A 282 -13.87 24.57 -22.94
N GLY A 283 -14.38 23.40 -23.28
CA GLY A 283 -14.04 22.67 -24.51
C GLY A 283 -15.15 21.71 -24.92
N ASP A 284 -14.94 20.99 -26.01
CA ASP A 284 -15.97 20.17 -26.64
C ASP A 284 -15.88 18.71 -26.17
N ILE A 285 -17.05 18.09 -25.99
CA ILE A 285 -17.18 16.65 -25.76
C ILE A 285 -17.57 16.03 -27.10
N VAL A 286 -16.77 15.08 -27.58
CA VAL A 286 -16.90 14.48 -28.93
C VAL A 286 -17.13 12.97 -28.86
N ASP A 287 -17.65 12.38 -29.94
CA ASP A 287 -17.54 10.94 -30.20
C ASP A 287 -16.18 10.59 -30.86
N ARG A 288 -16.03 9.33 -31.31
CA ARG A 288 -14.79 8.82 -31.90
C ARG A 288 -14.53 9.37 -33.29
N GLU A 289 -15.62 9.68 -33.99
CA GLU A 289 -15.66 10.29 -35.32
C GLU A 289 -15.37 11.81 -35.27
N GLY A 290 -15.24 12.37 -34.07
CA GLY A 290 -14.93 13.78 -33.82
C GLY A 290 -16.14 14.71 -33.87
N LYS A 291 -17.35 14.17 -33.95
CA LYS A 291 -18.59 14.96 -33.92
C LYS A 291 -18.83 15.47 -32.51
N VAL A 292 -19.09 16.77 -32.39
CA VAL A 292 -19.43 17.42 -31.11
C VAL A 292 -20.78 16.94 -30.61
N LEU A 293 -20.80 16.40 -29.39
CA LEU A 293 -22.00 15.95 -28.67
C LEU A 293 -22.45 16.95 -27.60
N GLY A 294 -21.53 17.79 -27.10
CA GLY A 294 -21.81 18.77 -26.05
C GLY A 294 -20.53 19.51 -25.62
N ARG A 295 -20.58 20.18 -24.47
CA ARG A 295 -19.46 20.97 -23.93
C ARG A 295 -19.14 20.64 -22.48
N HIS A 296 -17.88 20.81 -22.12
CA HIS A 296 -17.36 20.63 -20.78
C HIS A 296 -16.80 21.92 -20.17
N SER A 297 -16.87 22.06 -18.85
CA SER A 297 -16.28 23.16 -18.08
C SER A 297 -14.82 22.93 -17.65
N GLY A 298 -14.14 21.97 -18.27
CA GLY A 298 -12.69 21.74 -18.13
C GLY A 298 -12.35 20.25 -18.02
N ILE A 299 -11.29 19.82 -18.73
CA ILE A 299 -10.88 18.41 -18.81
C ILE A 299 -10.62 17.75 -17.45
N HIS A 300 -10.20 18.53 -16.45
CA HIS A 300 -9.91 18.04 -15.09
C HIS A 300 -11.13 17.47 -14.37
N ARG A 301 -12.35 17.76 -14.84
CA ARG A 301 -13.61 17.29 -14.24
C ARG A 301 -13.98 15.86 -14.67
N TYR A 302 -13.17 15.24 -15.53
CA TYR A 302 -13.41 13.96 -16.20
C TYR A 302 -12.33 12.93 -15.88
N THR A 303 -12.60 11.65 -16.13
CA THR A 303 -11.67 10.53 -15.91
C THR A 303 -12.07 9.38 -16.85
N ILE A 304 -11.10 8.65 -17.40
CA ILE A 304 -11.39 7.53 -18.31
C ILE A 304 -12.27 6.49 -17.61
N GLY A 305 -13.33 6.04 -18.29
CA GLY A 305 -14.36 5.16 -17.74
C GLY A 305 -15.50 5.88 -17.01
N GLN A 306 -15.48 7.21 -16.89
CA GLN A 306 -16.58 7.98 -16.32
C GLN A 306 -17.82 7.95 -17.22
N ARG A 307 -18.97 7.54 -16.65
CA ARG A 307 -20.29 7.53 -17.30
C ARG A 307 -21.15 8.76 -16.99
N HIS A 308 -21.07 9.25 -15.75
CA HIS A 308 -22.00 10.25 -15.22
C HIS A 308 -21.39 11.66 -15.22
N GLY A 309 -22.23 12.69 -15.11
CA GLY A 309 -21.78 14.09 -15.02
C GLY A 309 -21.24 14.69 -16.33
N MET A 310 -21.54 14.11 -17.48
CA MET A 310 -21.16 14.65 -18.80
C MET A 310 -22.20 15.58 -19.43
N GLY A 311 -23.44 15.60 -18.91
CA GLY A 311 -24.52 16.45 -19.45
C GLY A 311 -25.06 16.04 -20.83
N LEU A 312 -24.66 14.89 -21.36
CA LEU A 312 -25.05 14.41 -22.69
C LEU A 312 -26.35 13.60 -22.64
N ALA A 313 -27.28 13.92 -23.55
CA ALA A 313 -28.39 13.03 -23.91
C ALA A 313 -27.94 12.06 -25.01
N SER A 314 -28.09 10.75 -24.79
CA SER A 314 -27.73 9.71 -25.76
C SER A 314 -28.63 8.48 -25.58
N PRO A 315 -29.06 7.81 -26.67
CA PRO A 315 -29.84 6.58 -26.59
C PRO A 315 -29.05 5.39 -26.03
N ARG A 316 -27.71 5.47 -25.99
CA ARG A 316 -26.82 4.45 -25.40
C ARG A 316 -25.91 5.07 -24.34
N PRO A 317 -25.58 4.36 -23.24
CA PRO A 317 -24.64 4.85 -22.23
C PRO A 317 -23.28 5.18 -22.84
N LEU A 318 -22.90 6.45 -22.81
CA LEU A 318 -21.58 6.92 -23.19
C LEU A 318 -20.64 6.91 -21.97
N TYR A 319 -19.35 6.75 -22.24
CA TYR A 319 -18.27 6.80 -21.27
C TYR A 319 -17.13 7.65 -21.83
N VAL A 320 -16.40 8.36 -20.97
CA VAL A 320 -15.13 9.02 -21.34
C VAL A 320 -14.10 7.96 -21.73
N THR A 321 -13.70 7.92 -22.99
CA THR A 321 -12.72 6.96 -23.55
C THR A 321 -11.32 7.55 -23.62
N SER A 322 -11.20 8.86 -23.85
CA SER A 322 -9.92 9.58 -23.84
C SER A 322 -10.12 11.04 -23.41
N ILE A 323 -9.03 11.67 -22.97
CA ILE A 323 -8.94 13.11 -22.69
C ILE A 323 -7.74 13.60 -23.47
N VAL A 324 -7.92 14.64 -24.30
CA VAL A 324 -6.88 15.18 -25.19
C VAL A 324 -6.60 16.63 -24.80
N PRO A 325 -5.65 16.89 -23.89
CA PRO A 325 -5.43 18.23 -23.33
C PRO A 325 -5.07 19.28 -24.39
N ASP A 326 -4.20 18.93 -25.34
CA ASP A 326 -3.66 19.86 -26.34
C ASP A 326 -4.74 20.37 -27.32
N LYS A 327 -5.85 19.60 -27.48
CA LYS A 327 -7.03 19.99 -28.26
C LYS A 327 -8.18 20.48 -27.37
N ASN A 328 -8.02 20.44 -26.04
CA ASN A 328 -9.06 20.64 -25.03
C ASN A 328 -10.35 19.84 -25.30
N LEU A 329 -10.21 18.54 -25.58
CA LEU A 329 -11.32 17.62 -25.88
C LEU A 329 -11.50 16.54 -24.81
N VAL A 330 -12.75 16.17 -24.58
CA VAL A 330 -13.14 14.93 -23.90
C VAL A 330 -13.77 14.01 -24.95
N VAL A 331 -13.13 12.87 -25.22
CA VAL A 331 -13.62 11.88 -26.20
C VAL A 331 -14.50 10.87 -25.48
N THR A 332 -15.62 10.54 -26.08
CA THR A 332 -16.58 9.56 -25.55
C THR A 332 -16.81 8.40 -26.50
N GLY A 333 -17.27 7.29 -25.94
CA GLY A 333 -17.61 6.08 -26.68
C GLY A 333 -18.49 5.13 -25.87
N LEU A 334 -18.66 3.92 -26.37
CA LEU A 334 -19.40 2.85 -25.72
C LEU A 334 -18.53 2.16 -24.64
N LYS A 335 -19.12 1.21 -23.92
CA LYS A 335 -18.39 0.48 -22.86
C LYS A 335 -17.24 -0.37 -23.41
N ASP A 336 -17.44 -0.98 -24.59
CA ASP A 336 -16.49 -1.94 -25.20
C ASP A 336 -15.22 -1.24 -25.72
N ASP A 337 -15.32 0.07 -25.93
CA ASP A 337 -14.23 0.97 -26.35
C ASP A 337 -13.18 1.18 -25.27
N LEU A 338 -13.51 0.87 -24.01
CA LEU A 338 -12.63 0.98 -22.84
C LEU A 338 -11.83 -0.30 -22.55
N PHE A 339 -12.01 -1.35 -23.33
CA PHE A 339 -11.32 -2.63 -23.13
C PHE A 339 -10.05 -2.72 -23.97
N THR A 340 -8.90 -2.79 -23.30
CA THR A 340 -7.57 -2.97 -23.89
C THR A 340 -6.84 -4.16 -23.27
N ARG A 341 -5.96 -4.82 -24.02
CA ARG A 341 -5.02 -5.80 -23.47
C ARG A 341 -3.68 -5.18 -23.12
N ASP A 342 -3.29 -4.08 -23.76
CA ASP A 342 -1.94 -3.56 -23.75
C ASP A 342 -1.86 -2.23 -22.97
N VAL A 343 -0.91 -2.17 -22.03
CA VAL A 343 -0.66 -1.03 -21.14
C VAL A 343 0.82 -0.64 -21.22
N SER A 344 1.09 0.65 -21.41
CA SER A 344 2.45 1.21 -21.29
C SER A 344 2.61 1.91 -19.94
N GLY A 345 3.83 1.87 -19.40
CA GLY A 345 4.14 2.58 -18.15
C GLY A 345 5.57 3.06 -18.04
N SER A 346 5.78 4.04 -17.17
CA SER A 346 7.07 4.69 -16.93
C SER A 346 7.50 4.63 -15.46
N GLY A 347 8.81 4.79 -15.24
CA GLY A 347 9.38 4.94 -13.90
C GLY A 347 9.22 3.68 -13.03
N TRP A 348 9.41 2.51 -13.64
CA TRP A 348 9.39 1.20 -12.97
C TRP A 348 10.28 1.19 -11.71
N VAL A 349 9.75 0.59 -10.64
CA VAL A 349 10.48 0.33 -9.40
C VAL A 349 10.30 -1.13 -9.03
N TRP A 350 11.41 -1.84 -8.82
CA TRP A 350 11.43 -3.19 -8.23
C TRP A 350 11.21 -3.14 -6.72
N THR A 351 10.43 -4.08 -6.20
CA THR A 351 10.27 -4.29 -4.76
C THR A 351 10.99 -5.57 -4.32
N GLY A 352 12.15 -5.37 -3.68
CA GLY A 352 13.13 -6.43 -3.42
C GLY A 352 14.02 -6.71 -4.63
N LYS A 353 14.56 -7.92 -4.71
CA LYS A 353 15.54 -8.32 -5.74
C LYS A 353 14.99 -8.18 -7.17
N GLU A 354 15.73 -7.46 -8.01
CA GLU A 354 15.51 -7.35 -9.46
C GLU A 354 15.61 -8.72 -10.14
N LEU A 355 14.68 -8.99 -11.05
CA LEU A 355 14.69 -10.22 -11.85
C LEU A 355 15.44 -9.97 -13.16
N THR A 356 16.39 -10.85 -13.48
CA THR A 356 17.20 -10.76 -14.72
C THR A 356 16.41 -10.99 -16.01
N GLN A 357 15.16 -11.46 -15.89
CA GLN A 357 14.28 -11.75 -17.00
C GLN A 357 13.62 -10.46 -17.51
N LYS A 358 13.90 -10.10 -18.77
CA LYS A 358 13.27 -8.93 -19.43
C LYS A 358 11.79 -9.14 -19.75
N GLU A 359 11.33 -10.39 -19.78
CA GLU A 359 9.92 -10.75 -19.93
C GLU A 359 9.50 -11.71 -18.82
N LEU A 360 8.33 -11.47 -18.22
CA LEU A 360 7.84 -12.22 -17.07
C LEU A 360 6.33 -12.45 -17.16
N ARG A 361 5.90 -13.70 -16.90
CA ARG A 361 4.49 -14.03 -16.69
C ARG A 361 4.12 -13.78 -15.24
N CYS A 362 3.16 -12.88 -15.02
CA CYS A 362 2.72 -12.46 -13.69
C CYS A 362 1.31 -11.87 -13.75
N GLU A 363 0.74 -11.52 -12.60
CA GLU A 363 -0.52 -10.78 -12.54
C GLU A 363 -0.25 -9.27 -12.42
N ALA A 364 -1.09 -8.43 -13.01
CA ALA A 364 -1.01 -6.98 -12.84
C ALA A 364 -2.33 -6.35 -12.41
N GLN A 365 -2.22 -5.26 -11.64
CA GLN A 365 -3.33 -4.46 -11.10
C GLN A 365 -3.18 -3.01 -11.57
N ILE A 366 -4.20 -2.48 -12.25
CA ILE A 366 -4.19 -1.16 -12.92
C ILE A 366 -4.83 -0.01 -12.12
N ARG A 367 -5.51 -0.34 -11.02
CA ARG A 367 -6.03 0.62 -10.03
C ARG A 367 -6.30 -0.10 -8.70
N TYR A 368 -6.29 0.63 -7.60
CA TYR A 368 -6.63 0.06 -6.28
C TYR A 368 -8.02 -0.59 -6.31
N ARG A 369 -8.18 -1.73 -5.62
CA ARG A 369 -9.37 -2.62 -5.66
C ARG A 369 -9.74 -3.21 -7.04
N HIS A 370 -8.98 -2.96 -8.10
CA HIS A 370 -9.08 -3.82 -9.28
C HIS A 370 -8.63 -5.24 -8.92
N ARG A 371 -9.26 -6.26 -9.50
CA ARG A 371 -8.70 -7.61 -9.46
C ARG A 371 -7.36 -7.59 -10.22
N ALA A 372 -6.33 -8.25 -9.69
CA ALA A 372 -5.13 -8.48 -10.47
C ALA A 372 -5.45 -9.53 -11.56
N SER A 373 -4.96 -9.32 -12.77
CA SER A 373 -5.26 -10.16 -13.94
C SER A 373 -3.96 -10.66 -14.57
N PRO A 374 -3.92 -11.91 -15.07
CA PRO A 374 -2.70 -12.48 -15.64
C PRO A 374 -2.31 -11.84 -16.98
N GLY A 375 -1.02 -11.85 -17.25
CA GLY A 375 -0.45 -11.35 -18.49
C GLY A 375 1.07 -11.47 -18.54
N THR A 376 1.67 -10.77 -19.49
CA THR A 376 3.12 -10.72 -19.70
C THR A 376 3.62 -9.29 -19.50
N LEU A 377 4.48 -9.11 -18.49
CA LEU A 377 5.29 -7.92 -18.29
C LEU A 377 6.52 -7.98 -19.21
N LYS A 378 6.85 -6.87 -19.87
CA LYS A 378 8.14 -6.65 -20.53
C LYS A 378 8.79 -5.38 -19.97
N ILE A 379 10.06 -5.49 -19.58
CA ILE A 379 10.83 -4.37 -19.04
C ILE A 379 11.77 -3.87 -20.13
N LEU A 380 11.66 -2.57 -20.40
CA LEU A 380 12.36 -1.87 -21.47
C LEU A 380 13.45 -0.96 -20.87
N PRO A 381 14.39 -0.44 -21.68
CA PRO A 381 15.38 0.53 -21.21
C PRO A 381 14.75 1.76 -20.54
N MET A 382 15.54 2.45 -19.72
CA MET A 382 15.16 3.70 -19.04
C MET A 382 13.95 3.58 -18.08
N GLY A 383 13.64 2.37 -17.60
CA GLY A 383 12.54 2.15 -16.65
C GLY A 383 11.15 2.23 -17.27
N MET A 384 11.05 2.13 -18.60
CA MET A 384 9.79 1.94 -19.31
C MET A 384 9.36 0.48 -19.24
N VAL A 385 8.05 0.22 -19.26
CA VAL A 385 7.47 -1.13 -19.29
C VAL A 385 6.29 -1.20 -20.24
N THR A 386 6.04 -2.40 -20.76
CA THR A 386 4.74 -2.77 -21.31
C THR A 386 4.18 -3.97 -20.56
N PHE A 387 2.87 -4.01 -20.41
CA PHE A 387 2.16 -5.17 -19.88
C PHE A 387 1.02 -5.53 -20.81
N ARG A 388 0.97 -6.79 -21.22
CA ARG A 388 -0.11 -7.33 -22.05
C ARG A 388 -0.90 -8.36 -21.26
N PHE A 389 -2.14 -8.02 -20.93
CA PHE A 389 -3.09 -8.92 -20.29
C PHE A 389 -3.53 -10.03 -21.24
N ASP A 390 -3.81 -11.20 -20.66
CA ASP A 390 -4.38 -12.32 -21.40
C ASP A 390 -5.80 -11.99 -21.89
N GLU A 391 -6.58 -11.31 -21.05
CA GLU A 391 -7.92 -10.82 -21.38
C GLU A 391 -8.03 -9.28 -21.28
N PRO A 392 -8.86 -8.62 -22.10
CA PRO A 392 -8.98 -7.16 -22.07
C PRO A 392 -9.43 -6.64 -20.70
N GLN A 393 -8.77 -5.60 -20.19
CA GLN A 393 -9.10 -4.93 -18.94
C GLN A 393 -9.88 -3.64 -19.23
N TRP A 394 -10.87 -3.33 -18.37
CA TRP A 394 -11.75 -2.18 -18.54
C TRP A 394 -11.17 -0.91 -17.91
N ALA A 395 -11.10 0.16 -18.72
CA ALA A 395 -10.68 1.50 -18.34
C ALA A 395 -9.30 1.53 -17.66
N VAL A 396 -8.27 1.28 -18.46
CA VAL A 396 -6.88 1.60 -18.12
C VAL A 396 -6.73 3.12 -18.13
N THR A 397 -6.24 3.71 -17.03
CA THR A 397 -6.26 5.17 -16.84
C THR A 397 -4.84 5.71 -16.61
N PRO A 398 -4.33 6.57 -17.51
CA PRO A 398 -3.06 7.27 -17.30
C PRO A 398 -3.00 8.03 -15.97
N GLY A 399 -1.86 7.94 -15.28
CA GLY A 399 -1.66 8.48 -13.93
C GLY A 399 -2.03 7.55 -12.77
N GLN A 400 -2.75 6.44 -13.02
CA GLN A 400 -2.83 5.34 -12.05
C GLN A 400 -1.54 4.51 -12.08
N ALA A 401 -1.39 3.59 -11.12
CA ALA A 401 -0.23 2.71 -11.03
C ALA A 401 -0.55 1.33 -11.62
N LEU A 402 0.41 0.80 -12.39
CA LEU A 402 0.47 -0.59 -12.82
C LEU A 402 1.37 -1.33 -11.82
N VAL A 403 0.80 -2.20 -10.99
CA VAL A 403 1.55 -2.98 -9.99
C VAL A 403 1.49 -4.46 -10.36
N CYS A 404 2.66 -5.12 -10.43
CA CYS A 404 2.79 -6.52 -10.83
C CYS A 404 3.10 -7.44 -9.64
N TYR A 405 2.55 -8.65 -9.67
CA TYR A 405 2.60 -9.63 -8.58
C TYR A 405 2.95 -11.04 -9.06
N LEU A 406 3.79 -11.73 -8.30
CA LEU A 406 4.05 -13.17 -8.44
C LEU A 406 3.41 -13.88 -7.24
N GLY A 407 2.16 -14.32 -7.42
CA GLY A 407 1.31 -14.72 -6.29
C GLY A 407 1.12 -13.55 -5.32
N ASN A 408 1.57 -13.73 -4.07
CA ASN A 408 1.52 -12.67 -3.06
C ASN A 408 2.72 -11.72 -3.08
N ARG A 409 3.83 -12.03 -3.76
CA ARG A 409 4.99 -11.13 -3.85
C ARG A 409 4.68 -9.98 -4.79
N VAL A 410 4.87 -8.74 -4.34
CA VAL A 410 4.95 -7.59 -5.23
C VAL A 410 6.29 -7.67 -5.95
N ILE A 411 6.25 -7.65 -7.28
CA ILE A 411 7.46 -7.63 -8.13
C ILE A 411 7.96 -6.19 -8.25
N GLY A 412 7.03 -5.27 -8.48
CA GLY A 412 7.30 -3.86 -8.71
C GLY A 412 6.10 -3.16 -9.32
N GLY A 413 6.31 -1.93 -9.79
CA GLY A 413 5.30 -1.23 -10.58
C GLY A 413 5.76 0.09 -11.19
N ALA A 414 4.93 0.60 -12.10
CA ALA A 414 5.15 1.81 -12.89
C ALA A 414 3.92 2.73 -12.85
N TRP A 415 4.06 3.97 -13.29
CA TRP A 415 2.92 4.83 -13.63
C TRP A 415 2.40 4.47 -15.01
N ILE A 416 1.08 4.37 -15.17
CA ILE A 416 0.45 4.14 -16.48
C ILE A 416 0.57 5.44 -17.30
N GLU A 417 1.15 5.35 -18.50
CA GLU A 417 1.29 6.48 -19.42
C GLU A 417 0.23 6.45 -20.51
N SER A 418 0.03 5.29 -21.14
CA SER A 418 -1.01 5.07 -22.13
C SER A 418 -1.53 3.64 -22.12
N GLN A 419 -2.70 3.45 -22.73
CA GLN A 419 -3.06 2.19 -23.37
C GLN A 419 -2.66 2.29 -24.85
N SER A 420 -2.37 1.17 -25.51
CA SER A 420 -2.24 1.17 -26.98
C SER A 420 -3.56 1.65 -27.61
N GLU A 421 -3.46 2.55 -28.58
CA GLU A 421 -4.61 2.94 -29.41
C GLU A 421 -5.05 1.74 -30.27
N LYS A 422 -6.35 1.68 -30.58
CA LYS A 422 -6.98 0.68 -31.46
C LYS A 422 -7.27 1.31 -32.81
#